data_AF-A0A935L808-F1
#
_entry.id   AF-A0A935L808-F1
#
_cell.length_a   1.000
_cell.length_b   1.000
_cell.length_c   1.000
_cell.angle_alpha   90.00
_cell.angle_beta   90.00
_cell.angle_gamma   90.00
#
_symmetry.space_group_name_H-M   'P 1'
#
loop_
_entity.id
_entity.type
_entity.pdbx_description
1 polymer ?
#
loop_
_entity_poly.entity_id
_entity_poly.type
_entity_poly.pdbx_seq_one_letter_code
_entity_poly.pdbx_strand_id
1 'polypeptide(L)'
;MEMLNSLQKFVQESIDNGATTIEDIHKRLASMPLDFLARIDVLESAAEGSKEVLNRSIGNVYETIRLVNQKVGEIASRLLGQVEKVEKVDKK
;
A
#
# COMPACT_ATOMS: atom_id res chain seq x y z
N MET A 1 -11.00 13.96 20.22
CA MET A 1 -9.66 13.84 19.60
C MET A 1 -9.19 12.39 19.56
N GLU A 2 -9.13 11.67 20.69
CA GLU A 2 -8.68 10.27 20.70
C GLU A 2 -9.48 9.38 19.73
N MET A 3 -10.81 9.48 19.72
CA MET A 3 -11.63 8.68 18.80
C MET A 3 -11.35 8.99 17.31
N LEU A 4 -11.15 10.26 16.94
CA LEU A 4 -10.87 10.65 15.56
C LEU A 4 -9.47 10.21 15.12
N ASN A 5 -8.47 10.35 16.00
CA ASN A 5 -7.11 9.89 15.75
C ASN A 5 -7.05 8.35 15.65
N SER A 6 -7.78 7.65 16.51
CA SER A 6 -7.91 6.19 16.46
C SER A 6 -8.64 5.72 15.20
N LEU A 7 -9.68 6.43 14.77
CA LEU A 7 -10.37 6.13 13.51
C LEU A 7 -9.45 6.35 12.31
N GLN A 8 -8.72 7.46 12.27
CA GLN A 8 -7.74 7.73 11.22
C GLN A 8 -6.72 6.58 11.15
N LYS A 9 -6.13 6.23 12.29
CA LYS A 9 -5.14 5.15 12.38
C LYS A 9 -5.73 3.81 11.90
N PHE A 10 -6.94 3.47 12.36
CA PHE A 10 -7.64 2.27 11.95
C PHE A 10 -7.86 2.21 10.43
N VAL A 11 -8.26 3.34 9.82
CA VAL A 11 -8.44 3.42 8.36
C VAL A 11 -7.11 3.24 7.63
N GLN A 12 -6.05 3.92 8.07
CA GLN A 12 -4.72 3.78 7.47
C GLN A 12 -4.20 2.35 7.55
N GLU A 13 -4.27 1.71 8.72
CA GLU A 13 -3.86 0.33 8.93
C GLU A 13 -4.70 -0.64 8.09
N SER A 14 -6.01 -0.40 7.99
CA SER A 14 -6.90 -1.24 7.16
C SER A 14 -6.54 -1.16 5.68
N ILE A 15 -6.19 0.02 5.18
CA ILE A 15 -5.73 0.22 3.80
C ILE A 15 -4.38 -0.46 3.58
N ASP A 16 -3.43 -0.32 4.49
CA ASP A 16 -2.08 -0.92 4.35
C ASP A 16 -2.15 -2.46 4.39
N ASN A 17 -2.98 -3.02 5.25
CA ASN A 17 -3.23 -4.47 5.33
C ASN A 17 -3.90 -4.99 4.05
N GLY A 18 -4.88 -4.24 3.54
CA GLY A 18 -5.52 -4.54 2.26
C GLY A 18 -4.53 -4.50 1.10
N ALA A 19 -3.71 -3.44 1.02
CA ALA A 19 -2.67 -3.29 0.01
C ALA A 19 -1.68 -4.47 0.04
N THR A 20 -1.21 -4.86 1.23
CA THR A 20 -0.33 -6.02 1.42
C THR A 20 -0.97 -7.31 0.94
N THR A 21 -2.24 -7.55 1.29
CA THR A 21 -2.95 -8.77 0.90
C THR A 21 -3.11 -8.87 -0.61
N ILE A 22 -3.51 -7.78 -1.28
CA ILE A 22 -3.71 -7.79 -2.73
C ILE A 22 -2.37 -7.81 -3.47
N GLU A 23 -1.32 -7.16 -2.94
CA GLU A 23 0.03 -7.26 -3.49
C GLU A 23 0.50 -8.71 -3.59
N ASP A 24 0.32 -9.50 -2.53
CA ASP A 24 0.67 -10.91 -2.51
C ASP A 24 -0.15 -11.72 -3.51
N ILE A 25 -1.45 -11.43 -3.64
CA ILE A 25 -2.32 -12.08 -4.64
C ILE A 25 -1.81 -11.78 -6.05
N HIS A 26 -1.52 -10.51 -6.37
CA HIS A 26 -1.02 -10.12 -7.68
C HIS A 26 0.33 -10.74 -7.99
N LYS A 27 1.29 -10.74 -7.04
CA LYS A 27 2.59 -11.41 -7.24
C LYS A 27 2.44 -12.91 -7.51
N ARG A 28 1.57 -13.60 -6.77
CA ARG A 28 1.29 -15.03 -6.97
C ARG A 28 0.65 -15.32 -8.33
N LEU A 29 -0.40 -14.59 -8.69
CA LEU A 29 -1.09 -14.78 -9.97
C LEU A 29 -0.17 -14.48 -11.15
N ALA A 30 0.62 -13.41 -11.05
CA ALA A 30 1.52 -12.98 -12.11
C ALA A 30 2.75 -13.91 -12.25
N SER A 31 3.16 -14.59 -11.16
CA SER A 31 4.21 -15.61 -11.20
C SER A 31 3.76 -16.92 -11.86
N MET A 32 2.47 -17.27 -11.78
CA MET A 32 1.98 -18.61 -12.18
C MET A 32 2.29 -19.00 -13.64
N PRO A 33 2.11 -18.12 -14.66
CA PRO A 33 2.51 -18.46 -16.02
C PRO A 33 4.03 -18.63 -16.17
N LEU A 34 4.82 -17.84 -15.45
CA LEU A 34 6.28 -17.89 -15.48
C LEU A 34 6.80 -19.16 -14.80
N ASP A 35 6.18 -19.58 -13.69
CA ASP A 35 6.47 -20.86 -13.03
C ASP A 35 6.21 -22.05 -13.95
N PHE A 36 5.23 -21.95 -14.86
CA PHE A 36 4.99 -22.96 -15.88
C PHE A 36 6.07 -22.95 -16.97
N LEU A 37 6.45 -21.76 -17.47
CA LEU A 37 7.53 -21.62 -18.45
C LEU A 37 8.88 -22.08 -17.90
N ALA A 38 9.13 -21.89 -16.61
CA ALA A 38 10.37 -22.31 -15.96
C ALA A 38 10.58 -23.84 -15.97
N ARG A 39 9.52 -24.64 -16.21
CA ARG A 39 9.62 -26.09 -16.37
C ARG A 39 10.18 -26.53 -17.72
N ILE A 40 10.38 -25.60 -18.65
CA ILE A 40 10.99 -25.83 -19.95
C ILE A 40 12.45 -25.38 -19.82
N ASP A 41 13.41 -26.32 -19.79
CA ASP A 41 14.82 -26.06 -19.48
C ASP A 41 15.42 -24.86 -20.22
N VAL A 42 15.15 -24.71 -21.53
CA VAL A 42 15.69 -23.60 -22.34
C VAL A 42 15.10 -22.23 -21.97
N LEU A 43 14.00 -22.19 -21.20
CA LEU A 43 13.31 -20.98 -20.78
C LEU A 43 13.48 -20.64 -19.29
N GLU A 44 14.05 -21.54 -18.47
CA GLU A 44 14.13 -21.39 -17.02
C GLU A 44 14.69 -20.03 -16.59
N SER A 45 15.89 -19.68 -17.08
CA SER A 45 16.55 -18.43 -16.73
C SER A 45 15.75 -17.19 -17.17
N ALA A 46 15.12 -17.23 -18.35
CA ALA A 46 14.31 -16.14 -18.85
C ALA A 46 13.01 -15.96 -18.05
N ALA A 47 12.39 -17.07 -17.64
CA ALA A 47 11.19 -17.07 -16.80
C ALA A 47 11.48 -16.50 -15.40
N GLU A 48 12.55 -16.92 -14.75
CA GLU A 48 12.96 -16.40 -13.44
C GLU A 48 13.33 -14.92 -13.49
N GLY A 49 14.09 -14.48 -14.52
CA GLY A 49 14.39 -13.06 -14.70
C GLY A 49 13.14 -12.20 -14.92
N SER A 50 12.18 -12.70 -15.70
CA SER A 50 10.89 -12.03 -15.91
C SER A 50 10.08 -11.93 -14.61
N LYS A 51 10.14 -12.97 -13.77
CA LYS A 51 9.43 -13.03 -12.49
C LYS A 51 9.98 -12.01 -11.50
N GLU A 52 11.30 -11.81 -11.46
CA GLU A 52 11.92 -10.76 -10.64
C GLU A 52 11.44 -9.36 -11.06
N VAL A 53 11.47 -9.07 -12.37
CA VAL A 53 11.04 -7.78 -12.92
C VAL A 53 9.56 -7.51 -12.59
N LEU A 54 8.72 -8.52 -12.73
CA LEU A 54 7.30 -8.45 -12.43
C LEU A 54 7.03 -8.20 -10.94
N ASN A 55 7.71 -8.95 -10.06
CA ASN A 55 7.59 -8.77 -8.62
C ASN A 55 8.03 -7.37 -8.16
N ARG A 56 9.12 -6.85 -8.72
CA ARG A 56 9.59 -5.47 -8.45
C ARG A 56 8.59 -4.44 -8.96
N SER A 57 8.04 -4.64 -10.16
CA SER A 57 7.06 -3.72 -10.75
C SER A 57 5.77 -3.67 -9.93
N ILE A 58 5.23 -4.83 -9.54
CA ILE A 58 4.06 -4.92 -8.65
C ILE A 58 4.37 -4.24 -7.31
N GLY A 59 5.51 -4.56 -6.70
CA GLY A 59 5.93 -3.95 -5.43
C GLY A 59 5.96 -2.42 -5.48
N ASN A 60 6.51 -1.83 -6.55
CA ASN A 60 6.56 -0.38 -6.73
C ASN A 60 5.17 0.27 -6.80
N VAL A 61 4.21 -0.39 -7.44
CA VAL A 61 2.82 0.08 -7.50
C VAL A 61 2.19 0.09 -6.10
N TYR A 62 2.36 -0.98 -5.33
CA TYR A 62 1.82 -1.05 -3.97
C TYR A 62 2.53 -0.13 -2.99
N GLU A 63 3.82 0.12 -3.18
CA GLU A 63 4.53 1.13 -2.42
C GLU A 63 4.00 2.54 -2.68
N THR A 64 3.63 2.83 -3.93
CA THR A 64 2.96 4.08 -4.29
C THR A 64 1.60 4.21 -3.60
N ILE A 65 0.83 3.11 -3.52
CA ILE A 65 -0.44 3.08 -2.79
C ILE A 65 -0.23 3.39 -1.30
N ARG A 66 0.76 2.76 -0.66
CA ARG A 66 1.12 3.00 0.74
C ARG A 66 1.55 4.45 0.97
N LEU A 67 2.36 5.01 0.07
CA LEU A 67 2.77 6.42 0.15
C LEU A 67 1.56 7.36 0.09
N VAL A 68 0.61 7.12 -0.82
CA VAL A 68 -0.63 7.91 -0.90
C VAL A 68 -1.43 7.77 0.39
N ASN A 69 -1.60 6.57 0.93
CA ASN A 69 -2.29 6.32 2.19
C ASN A 69 -1.66 7.11 3.36
N GLN A 70 -0.33 7.11 3.45
CA GLN A 70 0.40 7.89 4.43
C GLN A 70 0.15 9.40 4.25
N LYS A 71 0.27 9.91 3.03
CA LYS A 71 0.10 11.35 2.74
C LYS A 71 -1.32 11.83 3.02
N VAL A 72 -2.32 11.04 2.70
CA VAL A 72 -3.72 11.33 3.04
C VAL A 72 -3.90 11.41 4.56
N GLY A 73 -3.33 10.47 5.31
CA GLY A 73 -3.35 10.51 6.78
C GLY A 73 -2.66 11.74 7.35
N GLU A 74 -1.49 12.13 6.84
CA GLU A 74 -0.78 13.36 7.25
C GLU A 74 -1.64 14.61 7.02
N ILE A 75 -2.34 14.70 5.88
CA ILE A 75 -3.26 15.80 5.56
C ILE A 75 -4.45 15.80 6.53
N ALA A 76 -5.06 14.64 6.77
CA ALA A 76 -6.18 14.50 7.70
C ALA A 76 -5.80 14.96 9.11
N SER A 77 -4.65 14.52 9.63
CA SER A 77 -4.16 14.95 10.94
C SER A 77 -3.94 16.47 11.02
N ARG A 78 -3.42 17.10 9.96
CA ARG A 78 -3.21 18.55 9.93
C ARG A 78 -4.53 19.31 9.96
N LEU A 79 -5.52 18.89 9.17
CA LEU A 79 -6.83 19.54 9.12
C LEU A 79 -7.56 19.41 10.45
N LEU A 80 -7.56 18.21 11.05
CA LEU A 80 -8.15 17.98 12.37
C LEU A 80 -7.50 18.84 13.45
N GLY A 81 -6.17 18.98 13.44
CA GLY A 81 -5.44 19.85 14.37
C GLY A 81 -5.69 21.36 14.13
N GLN A 82 -6.02 21.79 12.92
CA GLN A 82 -6.39 23.18 12.63
C GLN A 82 -7.80 23.52 13.13
N VAL A 83 -8.77 22.63 12.92
CA VAL A 83 -10.14 22.80 13.43
C VAL A 83 -10.15 23.00 14.95
N GLU A 84 -9.30 22.27 15.68
CA GLU A 84 -9.16 22.42 17.13
C GLU A 84 -8.67 23.82 17.55
N LYS A 85 -7.72 24.39 16.82
CA LYS A 85 -7.21 25.74 17.13
C LYS A 85 -8.30 26.79 16.98
N VAL A 86 -9.15 26.67 15.96
CA VAL A 86 -10.28 27.59 15.73
C VAL A 86 -11.30 27.47 16.86
N GLU A 87 -11.71 26.26 17.24
CA GLU A 87 -12.65 26.05 18.36
C GLU A 87 -12.15 26.60 19.70
N LYS A 88 -10.84 26.54 19.97
CA LYS A 88 -10.25 27.06 21.21
C LYS A 88 -10.15 28.60 21.23
N VAL A 89 -10.09 29.24 20.06
CA VAL A 89 -10.07 30.70 19.93
C VAL A 89 -11.47 31.27 20.13
N ASP A 90 -12.51 30.62 19.60
CA ASP A 90 -13.91 31.07 19.74
C ASP A 90 -14.51 30.88 21.15
N LYS A 91 -13.87 30.10 22.02
CA LYS A 91 -14.31 29.83 23.41
C LYS A 91 -13.59 30.67 24.47
N LYS A 92 -12.78 31.67 24.08
CA LYS A 92 -12.13 32.65 24.96
C LYS A 92 -12.77 34.02 24.83
#